data_AF-A0A5D3WMS6-F1
#
_entry.id   AF-A0A5D3WMS6-F1
#
_cell.length_a   1.000
_cell.length_b   1.000
_cell.length_c   1.000
_cell.angle_alpha   90.00
_cell.angle_beta   90.00
_cell.angle_gamma   90.00
#
_symmetry.space_group_name_H-M   'P 1'
#
loop_
_entity.id
_entity.type
_entity.pdbx_description
1 polymer ?
#
loop_
_entity_poly.entity_id
_entity_poly.type
_entity_poly.pdbx_seq_one_letter_code
_entity_poly.pdbx_strand_id
1 'polypeptide(L)' 'MKLKDSLGEEQIQNVVRQHPQIGEILNRYEIGCVDCGVGICLLKDVVAIHALGDEVEARIEREINAYLDSLA' A
#
# COMPACT_ATOMS: atom_id res chain seq x y z
N MET A 1 2.53 6.31 -7.61
CA MET A 1 1.98 4.97 -7.87
C MET A 1 0.70 5.04 -8.69
N LYS A 2 0.42 4.06 -9.56
CA LYS A 2 -0.81 3.86 -10.34
C LYS A 2 -1.52 2.59 -9.86
N LEU A 3 -2.20 2.71 -8.72
CA LEU A 3 -2.97 1.60 -8.14
C LEU A 3 -4.38 1.55 -8.74
N LYS A 4 -4.90 0.33 -8.93
CA LYS A 4 -6.27 0.10 -9.41
C LYS A 4 -7.31 0.60 -8.42
N ASP A 5 -8.53 0.82 -8.92
CA ASP A 5 -9.71 1.21 -8.13
C ASP A 5 -9.52 2.45 -7.26
N SER A 6 -8.60 3.33 -7.66
CA SER A 6 -8.19 4.52 -6.88
C SER A 6 -7.67 4.19 -5.47
N LEU A 7 -7.22 2.95 -5.23
CA LEU A 7 -6.80 2.48 -3.90
C LEU A 7 -5.66 3.31 -3.29
N GLY A 8 -4.85 3.95 -4.13
CA GLY A 8 -3.79 4.86 -3.68
C GLY A 8 -4.31 6.12 -2.97
N GLU A 9 -5.56 6.51 -3.20
CA GLU A 9 -6.24 7.66 -2.58
C GLU A 9 -7.05 7.28 -1.34
N GLU A 10 -7.04 6.00 -0.93
CA GLU A 10 -7.72 5.52 0.27
C GLU A 10 -6.79 5.57 1.48
N GLN A 11 -7.38 5.76 2.67
CA GLN A 11 -6.66 5.75 3.93
C GLN A 11 -6.09 4.35 4.20
N ILE A 12 -4.84 4.29 4.64
CA ILE A 12 -4.15 3.02 4.85
C ILE A 12 -4.90 2.07 5.79
N GLN A 13 -5.56 2.59 6.84
CA GLN A 13 -6.36 1.76 7.75
C GLN A 13 -7.54 1.06 7.05
N ASN A 14 -8.19 1.75 6.11
CA ASN A 14 -9.31 1.21 5.37
C ASN A 14 -8.81 0.17 4.37
N VAL A 15 -7.70 0.47 3.67
CA VAL A 15 -7.04 -0.47 2.76
C VAL A 15 -6.70 -1.77 3.48
N VAL A 16 -5.96 -1.74 4.59
CA VAL A 16 -5.54 -2.97 5.27
C VAL A 16 -6.70 -3.72 5.92
N ARG A 17 -7.78 -3.03 6.31
CA ARG A 17 -9.00 -3.68 6.81
C ARG A 17 -9.75 -4.45 5.71
N GLN A 18 -9.81 -3.87 4.52
CA GLN A 18 -10.49 -4.48 3.37
C GLN A 18 -9.60 -5.52 2.67
N HIS A 19 -8.29 -5.29 2.69
CA HIS A 19 -7.26 -6.06 2.01
C HIS A 19 -6.06 -6.33 2.93
N PRO A 20 -6.17 -7.25 3.91
CA PRO A 20 -5.08 -7.56 4.85
C PRO A 20 -3.76 -7.94 4.16
N GLN A 21 -3.84 -8.60 3.00
CA GLN A 21 -2.68 -8.98 2.19
C GLN A 21 -1.86 -7.78 1.70
N ILE A 22 -2.48 -6.60 1.53
CA ILE A 22 -1.75 -5.36 1.20
C ILE A 22 -0.92 -4.91 2.40
N GLY A 23 -1.42 -5.08 3.62
CA GLY A 23 -0.63 -4.86 4.83
C GLY A 23 0.61 -5.78 4.90
N GLU A 24 0.45 -7.05 4.53
CA GLU A 24 1.57 -7.99 4.45
C GLU A 24 2.59 -7.62 3.37
N ILE A 25 2.13 -7.16 2.20
CA ILE A 25 3.01 -6.64 1.14
C ILE A 25 3.85 -5.49 1.70
N LEU A 26 3.22 -4.48 2.30
CA LEU A 26 3.90 -3.30 2.85
C LEU A 26 4.90 -3.68 3.95
N ASN A 27 4.55 -4.62 4.84
CA ASN A 27 5.43 -5.06 5.92
C ASN A 27 6.73 -5.72 5.40
N ARG A 28 6.70 -6.39 4.25
CA ARG A 28 7.93 -6.93 3.62
C ARG A 28 8.93 -5.86 3.18
N TYR A 29 8.45 -4.63 3.01
CA TYR A 29 9.26 -3.45 2.69
C TYR A 29 9.49 -2.54 3.91
N GLU A 30 9.24 -3.05 5.12
CA GLU A 30 9.34 -2.32 6.39
C GLU A 30 8.43 -1.07 6.46
N ILE A 31 7.36 -1.04 5.66
CA ILE A 31 6.36 0.03 5.68
C ILE A 31 5.30 -0.34 6.73
N GLY A 32 5.57 0.05 7.97
CA GLY A 32 4.76 -0.26 9.14
C GLY A 32 3.70 0.78 9.52
N CYS A 33 3.24 1.66 8.61
CA CYS A 33 2.33 2.77 8.97
C CYS A 33 1.00 2.38 9.64
N VAL A 34 0.67 1.08 9.75
CA VAL A 34 -0.34 0.57 10.68
C VAL A 34 -0.05 0.89 12.15
N ASP A 35 1.21 1.09 12.52
CA ASP A 35 1.65 1.45 13.88
C ASP A 35 1.60 2.95 14.16
N CYS A 36 1.28 3.79 13.16
CA CYS A 36 1.17 5.25 13.37
C CYS A 36 -0.02 5.63 14.30
N GLY A 37 -0.89 4.67 14.63
CA GLY A 37 -2.00 4.79 15.58
C GLY A 37 -3.23 5.54 15.06
N VAL A 38 -3.09 6.29 13.95
CA VAL A 38 -4.18 7.09 13.35
C VAL A 38 -4.63 6.51 12.00
N GLY A 39 -3.69 6.01 11.18
CA GLY A 39 -4.00 5.29 9.95
C GLY A 39 -4.72 6.09 8.86
N ILE A 40 -4.69 7.43 8.92
CA ILE A 40 -5.39 8.34 8.01
C ILE A 40 -4.60 8.72 6.76
N CYS A 41 -3.31 8.41 6.72
CA CYS A 41 -2.47 8.71 5.56
C CYS A 41 -2.95 7.90 4.35
N LEU A 42 -2.84 8.48 3.16
CA LEU A 42 -3.18 7.78 1.92
C LEU A 42 -2.15 6.69 1.64
N LEU A 43 -2.58 5.57 1.08
CA LEU A 43 -1.69 4.46 0.74
C LEU A 43 -0.50 4.90 -0.11
N LYS A 44 -0.74 5.72 -1.14
CA LYS A 44 0.34 6.20 -2.02
C LYS A 44 1.36 7.07 -1.27
N ASP A 45 0.89 7.86 -0.30
CA ASP A 45 1.72 8.80 0.46
C ASP A 45 2.54 8.03 1.52
N VAL A 46 1.94 7.02 2.14
CA VAL A 46 2.62 6.09 3.04
C VAL A 46 3.82 5.45 2.36
N VAL A 47 3.66 4.97 1.12
CA VAL A 47 4.77 4.37 0.37
C VAL A 47 5.83 5.43 0.01
N ALA A 48 5.41 6.59 -0.49
CA ALA A 48 6.33 7.64 -0.93
C ALA A 48 7.19 8.25 0.20
N ILE A 49 6.62 8.42 1.41
CA ILE A 49 7.35 9.03 2.55
C ILE A 49 8.52 8.14 3.04
N HIS A 50 8.47 6.83 2.81
CA HIS A 50 9.58 5.93 3.15
C HIS A 50 10.75 6.02 2.17
N ALA A 51 10.61 6.77 1.06
CA ALA A 51 11.67 7.10 0.12
C ALA A 51 12.52 5.88 -0.31
N LEU A 52 11.85 4.75 -0.57
CA LEU A 52 12.51 3.48 -0.92
C LEU A 52 13.14 3.48 -2.32
N GLY A 53 12.85 4.51 -3.12
CA GLY A 53 13.31 4.68 -4.49
C GLY A 53 12.34 4.09 -5.53
N ASP A 54 12.35 4.67 -6.73
CA ASP A 54 11.38 4.41 -7.79
C ASP A 54 11.22 2.92 -8.16
N GLU A 55 12.32 2.15 -8.12
CA GLU A 55 12.28 0.71 -8.44
C GLU A 55 11.48 -0.08 -7.40
N VAL A 56 11.68 0.23 -6.12
CA VAL A 56 10.99 -0.44 -5.01
C VAL A 56 9.52 -0.04 -5.00
N GLU A 57 9.21 1.24 -5.20
CA GLU A 57 7.82 1.71 -5.31
C GLU A 57 7.08 1.04 -6.49
N ALA A 58 7.73 0.91 -7.65
CA ALA A 58 7.17 0.21 -8.80
C ALA A 58 6.95 -1.28 -8.52
N ARG A 59 7.79 -1.91 -7.69
CA ARG A 59 7.59 -3.30 -7.27
C ARG A 59 6.40 -3.44 -6.32
N ILE A 60 6.26 -2.55 -5.33
CA ILE A 60 5.09 -2.52 -4.43
C ILE A 60 3.80 -2.33 -5.24
N GLU A 61 3.80 -1.38 -6.19
CA GLU A 61 2.66 -1.14 -7.08
C GLU A 61 2.26 -2.40 -7.87
N ARG A 62 3.24 -3.10 -8.46
CA ARG A 62 2.99 -4.35 -9.20
C ARG A 62 2.43 -5.44 -8.29
N GLU A 63 2.98 -5.63 -7.10
CA GLU A 63 2.51 -6.65 -6.14
C GLU A 63 1.07 -6.37 -5.69
N ILE A 64 0.74 -5.11 -5.38
CA ILE A 64 -0.63 -4.72 -5.00
C ILE A 64 -1.60 -4.91 -6.16
N ASN A 65 -1.26 -4.45 -7.37
CA ASN A 65 -2.15 -4.59 -8.53
C ASN A 65 -2.35 -6.07 -8.91
N ALA A 66 -1.32 -6.91 -8.81
CA ALA A 66 -1.43 -8.35 -9.07
C ALA A 66 -2.33 -9.05 -8.03
N TYR A 67 -2.27 -8.64 -6.77
CA TYR A 67 -3.21 -9.10 -5.75
C TYR A 67 -4.64 -8.71 -6.09
N LEU A 68 -4.90 -7.44 -6.46
CA LEU A 68 -6.23 -6.99 -6.84
C LEU A 68 -6.79 -7.77 -8.04
N ASP A 69 -5.96 -8.05 -9.04
CA ASP A 69 -6.34 -8.88 -10.19
C ASP A 69 -6.71 -10.32 -9.81
N SER A 70 -6.13 -10.86 -8.74
CA SER A 70 -6.44 -12.22 -8.27
C SER A 70 -7.80 -12.33 -7.56
N LEU A 71 -8.42 -11.20 -7.22
CA LEU A 71 -9.75 -11.13 -6.60
C LEU A 71 -10.89 -11.04 -7.64
N ALA A 72 -10.55 -10.84 -8.92
CA ALA A 72 -11.47 -10.64 -10.03
C ALA A 72 -11.97 -11.96 -10.65
#